data_AF-A0A349L597-F1
#
_entry.id   AF-A0A349L597-F1
#
_cell.length_a   1.000
_cell.length_b   1.000
_cell.length_c   1.000
_cell.angle_alpha   90.00
_cell.angle_beta   90.00
_cell.angle_gamma   90.00
#
_symmetry.space_group_name_H-M   'P 1'
#
loop_
_entity.id
_entity.type
_entity.pdbx_description
1 polymer ?
#
loop_
_entity_poly.entity_id
_entity_poly.type
_entity_poly.pdbx_seq_one_letter_code
_entity_poly.pdbx_strand_id
1 'polypeptide(L)'
;MKPTTSLFARRVSLFWRIHFWAALIASPFALVAALTGILYIFTPQIEAALYRGLEQTTPAVVMRPLDEAVAAATAAAPPGWDLLSVAPAYRPGDTVKLVFAPGVATPG
;
A
#
# COMPACT_ATOMS: atom_id res chain seq x y z
N MET A 1 63.48 22.56 4.61
CA MET A 1 62.56 21.39 4.52
C MET A 1 61.37 21.78 3.65
N LYS A 2 61.23 21.18 2.46
CA LYS A 2 60.10 21.48 1.55
C LYS A 2 58.97 20.50 1.86
N PRO A 3 57.75 20.95 2.18
CA PRO A 3 56.64 20.04 2.42
C PRO A 3 56.26 19.42 1.07
N THR A 4 56.53 18.13 0.90
CA THR A 4 55.97 17.34 -0.20
C THR A 4 54.53 17.00 0.17
N THR A 5 53.64 17.98 -0.02
CA THR A 5 52.21 17.80 0.15
C THR A 5 51.68 16.82 -0.89
N SER A 6 51.60 15.57 -0.42
CA SER A 6 51.09 14.35 -1.02
C SER A 6 49.93 14.55 -2.02
N LEU A 7 50.14 14.11 -3.26
CA LEU A 7 49.10 13.97 -4.28
C LEU A 7 47.90 13.12 -3.80
N PHE A 8 48.14 12.22 -2.85
CA PHE A 8 47.12 11.37 -2.24
C PHE A 8 46.15 12.17 -1.35
N ALA A 9 46.66 13.13 -0.56
CA ALA A 9 45.83 14.01 0.25
C ALA A 9 44.89 14.88 -0.63
N ARG A 10 45.38 15.30 -1.80
CA ARG A 10 44.56 16.00 -2.81
C ARG A 10 43.45 15.12 -3.39
N ARG A 11 43.71 13.83 -3.62
CA ARG A 11 42.71 12.86 -4.11
C ARG A 11 41.62 12.61 -3.09
N VAL A 12 41.99 12.36 -1.82
CA VAL A 12 41.02 12.15 -0.73
C VAL A 12 40.12 13.36 -0.54
N SER A 13 40.68 14.58 -0.59
CA SER A 13 39.90 15.81 -0.51
C SER A 13 38.88 15.96 -1.64
N LEU A 14 39.23 15.55 -2.87
CA LEU A 14 38.32 15.58 -4.01
C LEU A 14 37.17 14.59 -3.84
N PHE A 15 37.44 13.36 -3.40
CA PHE A 15 36.39 12.36 -3.14
C PHE A 15 35.42 12.83 -2.07
N TRP A 16 35.91 13.45 -0.99
CA TRP A 16 35.04 14.02 0.05
C TRP A 16 34.18 15.17 -0.47
N ARG A 17 34.73 16.04 -1.33
CA ARG A 17 33.96 17.09 -1.99
C ARG A 17 32.87 16.51 -2.88
N ILE A 18 33.20 15.52 -3.72
CA ILE A 18 32.24 14.83 -4.59
C ILE A 18 31.16 14.16 -3.75
N HIS A 19 31.54 13.44 -2.69
CA HIS A 19 30.60 12.77 -1.80
C HIS A 19 29.65 13.76 -1.11
N PHE A 20 30.16 14.89 -0.62
CA PHE A 20 29.34 15.93 0.01
C PHE A 20 28.34 16.53 -0.98
N TRP A 21 28.78 16.86 -2.20
CA TRP A 21 27.90 17.39 -3.24
C TRP A 21 26.86 16.36 -3.69
N ALA A 22 27.26 15.09 -3.86
CA ALA A 22 26.35 14.01 -4.19
C ALA A 22 25.30 13.80 -3.08
N ALA A 23 25.74 13.78 -1.81
CA ALA A 23 24.86 13.65 -0.66
C ALA A 23 23.88 14.83 -0.56
N LEU A 24 24.36 16.07 -0.73
CA LEU A 24 23.51 17.26 -0.69
C LEU A 24 22.41 17.24 -1.75
N ILE A 25 22.73 16.77 -2.96
CA ILE A 25 21.77 16.63 -4.05
C ILE A 25 20.81 15.45 -3.79
N ALA A 26 21.30 14.35 -3.24
CA ALA A 26 20.49 13.16 -2.97
C ALA A 26 19.55 13.33 -1.74
N SER A 27 19.97 14.09 -0.74
CA SER A 27 19.22 14.34 0.51
C SER A 27 17.76 14.76 0.30
N PRO A 28 17.40 15.74 -0.55
CA PRO A 28 15.99 16.11 -0.75
C PRO A 28 15.15 14.95 -1.30
N PHE A 29 15.67 14.15 -2.22
CA PHE A 29 14.96 12.98 -2.74
C PHE A 29 14.82 11.88 -1.68
N ALA A 30 15.89 11.60 -0.93
CA ALA A 30 15.87 10.64 0.16
C ALA A 30 14.89 11.08 1.27
N LEU A 31 14.82 12.37 1.57
CA LEU A 31 13.89 12.94 2.53
C LEU A 31 12.44 12.74 2.07
N VAL A 32 12.13 13.10 0.82
CA VAL A 32 10.78 12.90 0.26
C VAL A 32 10.43 11.41 0.27
N ALA A 33 11.31 10.53 -0.21
CA ALA A 33 11.08 9.09 -0.22
C ALA A 33 10.84 8.53 1.20
N ALA A 34 11.61 8.97 2.19
CA ALA A 34 11.44 8.59 3.58
C ALA A 34 10.10 9.09 4.14
N LEU A 35 9.74 10.35 3.91
CA LEU A 35 8.45 10.91 4.34
C LEU A 35 7.28 10.17 3.69
N THR A 36 7.37 9.87 2.39
CA THR A 36 6.32 9.11 1.70
C THR A 36 6.26 7.67 2.18
N GLY A 37 7.40 7.02 2.46
CA GLY A 37 7.44 5.66 2.99
C GLY A 37 6.85 5.58 4.40
N ILE A 38 7.18 6.55 5.26
CA ILE A 38 6.58 6.70 6.59
C ILE A 38 5.07 6.88 6.45
N LEU A 39 4.62 7.81 5.61
CA LEU A 39 3.20 8.06 5.38
C LEU A 39 2.47 6.81 4.87
N TYR A 40 3.08 6.06 3.97
CA TYR A 40 2.51 4.84 3.39
C TYR A 40 2.30 3.75 4.45
N ILE A 41 3.25 3.57 5.38
CA ILE A 41 3.09 2.63 6.51
C ILE A 41 1.95 3.06 7.44
N PHE A 42 1.68 4.37 7.54
CA PHE A 42 0.61 4.92 8.35
C PHE A 42 -0.77 4.95 7.66
N THR A 43 -0.87 4.52 6.40
CA THR A 43 -2.13 4.49 5.65
C THR A 43 -3.27 3.79 6.41
N PRO A 44 -3.14 2.58 6.97
CA PRO A 44 -4.26 1.93 7.66
C PRO A 44 -4.70 2.68 8.93
N GLN A 45 -3.77 3.37 9.61
CA GLN A 45 -4.09 4.20 10.79
C GLN A 45 -4.78 5.50 10.40
N ILE A 46 -4.37 6.11 9.27
CA ILE A 46 -5.00 7.30 8.69
C ILE A 46 -6.40 6.95 8.19
N GLU A 47 -6.55 5.83 7.49
CA GLU A 47 -7.84 5.29 7.04
C GLU A 47 -8.75 4.99 8.23
N ALA A 48 -8.28 4.28 9.26
CA ALA A 48 -9.07 4.04 10.46
C ALA A 48 -9.49 5.34 11.18
N ALA A 49 -8.65 6.39 11.13
CA ALA A 49 -8.96 7.69 11.72
C ALA A 49 -9.95 8.50 10.88
N LEU A 50 -9.85 8.50 9.55
CA LEU A 50 -10.74 9.21 8.62
C LEU A 50 -12.10 8.49 8.45
N TYR A 51 -12.09 7.17 8.26
CA TYR A 51 -13.27 6.33 8.04
C TYR A 51 -13.92 5.84 9.34
N ARG A 52 -13.49 6.35 10.50
CA ARG A 52 -14.09 6.08 11.80
C ARG A 52 -15.61 6.32 11.84
N GLY A 53 -16.13 7.15 10.94
CA GLY A 53 -17.57 7.43 10.78
C GLY A 53 -18.30 6.63 9.68
N LEU A 54 -17.60 5.86 8.83
CA LEU A 54 -18.22 5.06 7.75
C LEU A 54 -18.10 3.55 7.97
N GLU A 55 -17.20 3.08 8.84
CA GLU A 55 -17.08 1.65 9.20
C GLU A 55 -17.75 1.33 10.54
N GLN A 56 -19.02 1.72 10.70
CA GLN A 56 -19.91 1.07 11.65
C GLN A 56 -21.19 0.64 10.96
N THR A 57 -21.09 -0.36 10.08
CA THR A 57 -22.24 -1.26 9.91
C THR A 57 -22.35 -2.04 11.21
N THR A 58 -23.51 -1.97 11.86
CA THR A 58 -23.84 -2.77 13.05
C THR A 58 -23.37 -4.20 12.79
N PRO A 59 -22.44 -4.77 13.58
CA PRO A 59 -22.05 -6.15 13.43
C PRO A 59 -23.32 -6.98 13.47
N ALA A 60 -23.58 -7.77 12.43
CA ALA A 60 -24.66 -8.74 12.52
C ALA A 60 -24.34 -9.61 13.74
N VAL A 61 -25.24 -9.62 14.72
CA VAL A 61 -25.11 -10.36 15.99
C VAL A 61 -24.86 -11.86 15.77
N VAL A 62 -25.11 -12.33 14.55
CA VAL A 62 -24.86 -13.69 14.09
C VAL A 62 -24.05 -13.64 12.80
N MET A 63 -22.87 -14.27 12.81
CA MET A 63 -22.06 -14.52 11.62
C MET A 63 -22.85 -15.50 10.73
N ARG A 64 -23.43 -15.01 9.63
CA ARG A 64 -24.12 -15.89 8.68
C ARG A 64 -23.09 -16.80 8.01
N PRO A 65 -23.42 -18.07 7.74
CA PRO A 65 -22.51 -18.98 7.05
C PRO A 65 -22.09 -18.39 5.70
N LEU A 66 -20.82 -18.62 5.34
CA LEU A 66 -20.20 -18.07 4.12
C LEU A 66 -21.05 -18.37 2.88
N ASP A 67 -21.66 -19.54 2.83
CA ASP A 67 -22.53 -19.98 1.73
C ASP A 67 -23.75 -19.07 1.53
N GLU A 68 -24.34 -18.59 2.63
CA GLU A 68 -25.50 -17.70 2.59
C GLU A 68 -25.11 -16.29 2.14
N ALA A 69 -23.92 -15.82 2.54
CA ALA A 69 -23.37 -14.55 2.09
C ALA A 69 -23.03 -14.59 0.59
N VAL A 70 -22.44 -15.70 0.11
CA VAL A 70 -22.13 -15.90 -1.31
C VAL A 70 -23.41 -15.98 -2.13
N ALA A 71 -24.43 -16.71 -1.67
CA ALA A 71 -25.72 -16.82 -2.37
C ALA A 71 -26.43 -15.46 -2.48
N ALA A 72 -26.47 -14.68 -1.40
CA ALA A 72 -27.09 -13.36 -1.39
C ALA A 72 -26.34 -12.37 -2.31
N ALA A 73 -25.01 -12.38 -2.29
CA ALA A 73 -24.20 -11.53 -3.14
C ALA A 73 -24.32 -11.92 -4.63
N THR A 74 -24.40 -13.20 -4.93
CA THR A 74 -24.60 -13.71 -6.31
C THR A 74 -25.99 -13.33 -6.83
N ALA A 75 -27.03 -13.36 -5.98
CA ALA A 75 -28.38 -12.92 -6.36
C ALA A 75 -28.49 -11.40 -6.59
N ALA A 76 -27.63 -10.60 -5.94
CA ALA A 76 -27.58 -9.15 -6.11
C ALA A 76 -26.66 -8.69 -7.25
N ALA A 77 -25.86 -9.59 -7.83
CA ALA A 77 -24.93 -9.26 -8.91
C ALA A 77 -25.68 -8.98 -10.23
N PRO A 78 -25.20 -8.03 -11.06
CA PRO A 78 -25.75 -7.82 -12.40
C PRO A 78 -25.65 -9.09 -13.26
N PRO A 79 -26.65 -9.40 -14.09
CA PRO A 79 -26.64 -10.59 -14.94
C PRO A 79 -25.43 -10.57 -15.90
N GLY A 80 -24.74 -11.70 -16.01
CA GLY A 80 -23.57 -11.87 -16.88
C GLY A 80 -22.23 -11.44 -16.26
N TRP A 81 -22.17 -11.23 -14.95
CA TRP A 81 -20.92 -10.98 -14.23
C TRP A 81 -20.45 -12.25 -13.52
N ASP A 82 -19.17 -12.59 -13.72
CA ASP A 82 -18.55 -13.75 -13.10
C ASP A 82 -17.91 -13.36 -11.76
N LEU A 83 -18.05 -14.24 -10.77
CA LEU A 83 -17.40 -14.09 -9.48
C LEU A 83 -15.90 -14.34 -9.63
N LEU A 84 -15.07 -13.32 -9.40
CA LEU A 84 -13.62 -13.42 -9.53
C LEU A 84 -12.94 -13.85 -8.23
N SER A 85 -13.36 -13.28 -7.11
CA SER A 85 -12.72 -13.58 -5.83
C SER A 85 -13.66 -13.35 -4.64
N VAL A 86 -13.42 -14.16 -3.60
CA VAL A 86 -14.07 -14.06 -2.30
C VAL A 86 -12.98 -13.87 -1.26
N ALA A 87 -13.00 -12.74 -0.55
CA ALA A 87 -12.13 -12.49 0.58
C ALA A 87 -12.93 -12.77 1.87
N PRO A 88 -12.62 -13.86 2.61
CA PRO A 88 -13.32 -14.19 3.85
C PRO A 88 -12.95 -13.22 4.96
N ALA A 89 -13.87 -13.03 5.91
CA ALA A 89 -13.62 -12.31 7.15
C ALA A 89 -12.65 -13.12 8.03
N TYR A 90 -11.54 -12.51 8.47
CA TYR A 90 -10.52 -13.19 9.29
C TYR A 90 -10.68 -12.90 10.79
N ARG A 91 -11.32 -11.79 11.15
CA ARG A 91 -11.58 -11.38 12.55
C ARG A 91 -13.07 -11.16 12.78
N PRO A 92 -13.57 -11.35 14.02
CA PRO A 92 -14.91 -10.94 14.40
C PRO A 92 -15.09 -9.43 14.14
N GLY A 93 -16.03 -9.07 13.26
CA GLY A 93 -16.28 -7.69 12.83
C GLY A 93 -15.84 -7.36 11.39
N ASP A 94 -15.03 -8.22 10.75
CA ASP A 94 -14.68 -8.05 9.34
C ASP A 94 -15.86 -8.41 8.41
N THR A 95 -15.97 -7.73 7.27
CA THR A 95 -17.00 -8.02 6.24
C THR A 95 -16.44 -8.95 5.17
N VAL A 96 -17.26 -9.88 4.66
CA VAL A 96 -16.92 -10.71 3.50
C VAL A 96 -17.02 -9.87 2.23
N LYS A 97 -15.93 -9.75 1.47
CA LYS A 97 -15.90 -8.99 0.21
C LYS A 97 -15.92 -9.95 -0.98
N LEU A 98 -16.85 -9.72 -1.89
CA LEU A 98 -16.94 -10.43 -3.17
C LEU A 98 -16.64 -9.45 -4.30
N VAL A 99 -15.79 -9.88 -5.25
CA VAL A 99 -15.46 -9.09 -6.44
C VAL A 99 -16.04 -9.80 -7.65
N PHE A 100 -16.90 -9.10 -8.37
CA PHE A 100 -17.48 -9.54 -9.63
C PHE A 100 -16.87 -8.74 -10.79
N ALA A 101 -16.70 -9.37 -11.94
CA ALA A 101 -16.33 -8.68 -13.18
C ALA A 101 -17.32 -9.02 -14.28
N PRO A 102 -17.53 -8.13 -15.26
CA PRO A 102 -18.31 -8.45 -16.45
C PRO A 102 -17.69 -9.68 -17.11
N GLY A 103 -18.51 -10.72 -17.30
CA GLY A 103 -18.11 -11.91 -18.03
C GLY A 103 -17.70 -11.48 -19.43
N VAL A 104 -16.47 -11.77 -19.83
CA VAL A 104 -16.08 -11.68 -21.23
C VAL A 104 -16.95 -12.70 -21.95
N ALA A 105 -17.99 -12.24 -22.63
CA ALA A 105 -18.76 -13.09 -23.52
C ALA A 105 -17.78 -13.68 -24.53
N THR A 106 -17.45 -14.96 -24.39
CA THR A 106 -16.68 -15.70 -25.39
C THR A 106 -17.53 -15.67 -26.67
N PRO A 107 -17.11 -14.99 -27.76
CA PRO A 107 -17.88 -15.02 -28.99
C PRO A 107 -17.72 -16.42 -29.60
N GLY A 108 -18.82 -17.18 -29.62
CA GLY A 108 -18.96 -18.40 -30.40
C GLY A 108 -19.45 -18.10 -31.81
#